data_AF-A0A9Y3S7Z2-F1
#
_entry.id   AF-A0A9Y3S7Z2-F1
#
_cell.length_a   1.000
_cell.length_b   1.000
_cell.length_c   1.000
_cell.angle_alpha   90.00
_cell.angle_beta   90.00
_cell.angle_gamma   90.00
#
_symmetry.space_group_name_H-M   'P 1'
#
loop_
_entity.id
_entity.type
_entity.pdbx_description
1 polymer ?
#
loop_
_entity_poly.entity_id
_entity_poly.type
_entity_poly.pdbx_seq_one_letter_code
_entity_poly.pdbx_strand_id
1 'polypeptide(L)'
;ASHEGNCDFMIILCPSCKELMRANEQERHNERECPERTLNCKYCKEPFLLKNIKAHDEICPKYPMICEGCAKKKIPREKYVDHIKFCSKFKAPCRFHVVGCDTSVEKEKIHDHERQCSYEHLNLLLHFIMGIKVSLESLQPQSLEVASQKLQELHQSLRDLELKMSQLGGCVAAPVQGACAPTLTTSFTPLPSAMGAALELQLQSEKTKVAELSRRCQELELKVSTFENIVCVLNREMERSCTTMEAYNRQHRLDQDKIEILNNKVLK
;
A
#
# COMPACT_ATOMS: atom_id res chain seq x y z
N ALA A 1 -23.26 28.06 54.19
CA ALA A 1 -22.31 26.93 54.11
C ALA A 1 -21.85 26.84 52.67
N SER A 2 -20.59 27.19 52.42
CA SER A 2 -19.97 27.22 51.09
C SER A 2 -19.84 25.81 50.56
N HIS A 3 -20.54 25.49 49.47
CA HIS A 3 -20.40 24.22 48.76
C HIS A 3 -19.24 24.30 47.75
N GLU A 4 -18.03 24.55 48.24
CA GLU A 4 -16.83 24.63 47.41
C GLU A 4 -16.35 23.22 47.06
N GLY A 5 -16.38 22.87 45.77
CA GLY A 5 -15.56 21.80 45.19
C GLY A 5 -16.29 20.55 44.68
N ASN A 6 -17.26 20.00 45.43
CA ASN A 6 -17.80 18.65 45.15
C ASN A 6 -19.34 18.60 45.17
N CYS A 7 -20.02 19.38 44.34
CA CYS A 7 -21.49 19.26 44.22
C CYS A 7 -21.84 18.07 43.33
N ASP A 8 -22.52 17.05 43.89
CA ASP A 8 -22.96 15.83 43.19
C ASP A 8 -23.87 16.11 41.98
N PHE A 9 -24.53 17.27 41.97
CA PHE A 9 -25.43 17.72 40.91
C PHE A 9 -24.77 18.69 39.92
N MET A 10 -23.49 19.01 40.11
CA MET A 10 -22.75 19.84 39.17
C MET A 10 -22.69 19.13 37.82
N ILE A 11 -22.92 19.90 36.75
CA ILE A 11 -22.78 19.40 35.39
C ILE A 11 -21.30 19.42 35.01
N ILE A 12 -20.78 18.24 34.67
CA ILE A 12 -19.41 18.02 34.23
C ILE A 12 -19.41 17.48 32.79
N LEU A 13 -18.29 17.65 32.08
CA LEU A 13 -18.08 17.04 30.77
C LEU A 13 -17.44 15.67 30.90
N CYS A 14 -17.99 14.68 30.21
CA CYS A 14 -17.33 13.38 30.08
C CYS A 14 -15.98 13.53 29.34
N PRO A 15 -14.86 13.04 29.89
CA PRO A 15 -13.55 13.15 29.25
C PRO A 15 -13.46 12.45 27.88
N SER A 16 -14.30 11.43 27.65
CA SER A 16 -14.24 10.58 26.45
C SER A 16 -15.19 11.04 25.34
N CYS A 17 -16.48 11.20 25.64
CA CYS A 17 -17.49 11.59 24.64
C CYS A 17 -17.80 13.09 24.63
N LYS A 18 -17.30 13.85 25.62
CA LYS A 18 -17.55 15.31 25.82
C LYS A 18 -19.02 15.67 26.04
N GLU A 19 -19.88 14.69 26.33
CA GLU A 19 -21.27 14.92 26.69
C GLU A 19 -21.38 15.50 28.11
N LEU A 20 -22.38 16.37 28.31
CA LEU A 20 -22.66 16.99 29.61
C LEU A 20 -23.50 16.04 30.48
N MET A 21 -23.05 15.78 31.70
CA MET A 21 -23.76 14.93 32.66
C MET A 21 -23.53 15.40 34.08
N ARG A 22 -24.34 14.91 35.03
CA ARG A 22 -24.15 15.19 36.44
C ARG A 22 -22.98 14.40 37.00
N ALA A 23 -22.24 14.99 37.93
CA ALA A 23 -21.09 14.36 38.57
C ALA A 23 -21.42 12.98 39.18
N ASN A 24 -22.59 12.84 39.81
CA ASN A 24 -23.06 11.57 40.37
C ASN A 24 -23.46 10.50 39.33
N GLU A 25 -23.73 10.88 38.07
CA GLU A 25 -24.09 9.97 36.98
C GLU A 25 -22.90 9.56 36.10
N GLN A 26 -21.72 10.16 36.35
CA GLN A 26 -20.52 9.94 35.54
C GLN A 26 -20.10 8.47 35.46
N GLU A 27 -20.15 7.74 36.57
CA GLU A 27 -19.78 6.32 36.62
C GLU A 27 -20.77 5.47 35.81
N ARG A 28 -22.08 5.68 36.02
CA ARG A 28 -23.14 5.01 35.26
C ARG A 28 -23.01 5.30 33.77
N HIS A 29 -22.74 6.55 33.40
CA HIS A 29 -22.53 6.95 32.02
C HIS A 29 -21.30 6.22 31.44
N ASN A 30 -20.14 6.29 32.08
CA ASN A 30 -18.91 5.66 31.61
C ASN A 30 -19.06 4.16 31.36
N GLU A 31 -19.79 3.46 32.23
CA GLU A 31 -19.96 2.01 32.11
C GLU A 31 -21.04 1.61 31.08
N ARG A 32 -22.15 2.35 31.00
CA ARG A 32 -23.37 1.88 30.32
C ARG A 32 -23.80 2.71 29.13
N GLU A 33 -23.61 4.02 29.18
CA GLU A 33 -24.22 4.96 28.25
C GLU A 33 -23.19 5.59 27.29
N CYS A 34 -21.92 5.68 27.72
CA CYS A 34 -20.88 6.35 26.96
C CYS A 34 -20.61 5.62 25.63
N PRO A 35 -20.77 6.28 24.48
CA PRO A 35 -20.50 5.69 23.16
C PRO A 35 -19.01 5.41 22.95
N GLU A 36 -18.15 6.11 23.70
CA GLU A 36 -16.68 5.95 23.72
C GLU A 36 -16.22 5.11 24.91
N ARG A 37 -17.12 4.32 25.54
CA ARG A 37 -16.72 3.41 26.62
C ARG A 37 -15.74 2.36 26.12
N THR A 38 -14.89 1.91 27.02
CA THR A 38 -13.84 0.92 26.76
C THR A 38 -14.24 -0.42 27.36
N LEU A 39 -14.05 -1.51 26.62
CA LEU A 39 -14.23 -2.89 27.07
C LEU A 39 -12.93 -3.66 26.93
N ASN A 40 -12.64 -4.53 27.89
CA ASN A 40 -11.53 -5.46 27.77
C ASN A 40 -11.89 -6.60 26.82
N CYS A 41 -10.97 -6.93 25.91
CA CYS A 41 -11.10 -8.11 25.06
C CYS A 41 -11.12 -9.38 25.92
N LYS A 42 -12.06 -10.29 25.61
CA LYS A 42 -12.23 -11.56 26.33
C LYS A 42 -11.02 -12.49 26.21
N TYR A 43 -10.17 -12.30 25.19
CA TYR A 43 -9.05 -13.18 24.87
C TYR A 43 -7.71 -12.60 25.30
N CYS A 44 -7.39 -11.36 24.91
CA CYS A 44 -6.13 -10.73 25.26
C CYS A 44 -6.15 -9.95 26.59
N LYS A 45 -7.36 -9.62 27.11
CA LYS A 45 -7.61 -8.80 28.31
C LYS A 45 -7.26 -7.31 28.17
N GLU A 46 -6.77 -6.89 27.00
CA GLU A 46 -6.45 -5.48 26.72
C GLU A 46 -7.73 -4.63 26.52
N PRO A 47 -7.72 -3.36 26.97
CA PRO A 47 -8.85 -2.44 26.83
C PRO A 47 -8.96 -1.87 25.41
N PHE A 48 -10.16 -1.88 24.83
CA PHE A 48 -10.47 -1.26 23.54
C PHE A 48 -11.80 -0.50 23.58
N LEU A 49 -11.93 0.58 22.80
CA LEU A 49 -13.21 1.24 22.61
C LEU A 49 -14.26 0.24 22.13
N LEU A 50 -15.50 0.36 22.63
CA LEU A 50 -16.63 -0.49 22.27
C LEU A 50 -16.79 -0.62 20.75
N LYS A 51 -16.58 0.49 20.02
CA LYS A 51 -16.67 0.52 18.55
C LYS A 51 -15.58 -0.31 17.88
N ASN A 52 -14.40 -0.41 18.49
CA ASN A 52 -13.22 -1.04 17.92
C ASN A 52 -13.05 -2.51 18.34
N ILE A 53 -13.77 -2.99 19.36
CA ILE A 53 -13.59 -4.35 19.89
C ILE A 53 -13.82 -5.44 18.82
N LYS A 54 -14.79 -5.24 17.91
CA LYS A 54 -15.04 -6.16 16.80
C LYS A 54 -13.90 -6.18 15.78
N ALA A 55 -13.35 -5.01 15.46
CA ALA A 55 -12.19 -4.92 14.58
C ALA A 55 -10.94 -5.53 15.23
N HIS A 56 -10.81 -5.40 16.56
CA HIS A 56 -9.74 -6.04 17.32
C HIS A 56 -9.80 -7.56 17.24
N ASP A 57 -10.99 -8.19 17.31
CA ASP A 57 -11.13 -9.65 17.22
C ASP A 57 -10.46 -10.23 15.95
N GLU A 58 -10.51 -9.50 14.83
CA GLU A 58 -9.87 -9.88 13.55
C GLU A 58 -8.33 -9.84 13.59
N ILE A 59 -7.74 -9.08 14.51
CA ILE A 59 -6.27 -8.92 14.65
C ILE A 59 -5.74 -9.44 16.00
N CYS A 60 -6.61 -9.88 16.90
CA CYS A 60 -6.26 -10.23 18.27
C CYS A 60 -5.33 -11.46 18.29
N PRO A 61 -4.10 -11.36 18.87
CA PRO A 61 -3.14 -12.47 18.88
C PRO A 61 -3.64 -13.71 19.64
N LYS A 62 -4.47 -13.50 20.67
CA LYS A 62 -5.05 -14.57 21.49
C LYS A 62 -6.41 -15.04 20.99
N TYR A 63 -6.91 -14.50 19.88
CA TYR A 63 -8.19 -14.91 19.31
C TYR A 63 -8.17 -16.41 18.95
N PRO A 64 -9.19 -17.19 19.33
CA PRO A 64 -9.24 -18.60 19.03
C PRO A 64 -9.57 -18.86 17.56
N MET A 65 -8.60 -19.42 16.84
CA MET A 65 -8.74 -19.91 15.47
C MET A 65 -9.14 -21.39 15.45
N ILE A 66 -9.72 -21.82 14.32
CA ILE A 66 -10.10 -23.20 14.04
C ILE A 66 -9.22 -23.69 12.89
N CYS A 67 -8.56 -24.84 13.07
CA CYS A 67 -7.78 -25.44 11.99
C CYS A 67 -8.70 -26.16 10.99
N GLU A 68 -8.60 -25.79 9.71
CA GLU A 68 -9.38 -26.41 8.64
C GLU A 68 -9.00 -27.87 8.36
N GLY A 69 -7.74 -28.24 8.63
CA GLY A 69 -7.25 -29.60 8.41
C GLY A 69 -7.69 -30.58 9.50
N CYS A 70 -7.40 -30.26 10.77
CA CYS A 70 -7.67 -31.18 11.89
C CYS A 70 -8.93 -30.85 12.68
N ALA A 71 -9.67 -29.80 12.33
CA ALA A 71 -10.85 -29.29 13.05
C ALA A 71 -10.59 -28.94 14.54
N LYS A 72 -9.32 -28.83 14.96
CA LYS A 72 -8.98 -28.43 16.33
C LYS A 72 -9.39 -26.98 16.55
N LYS A 73 -10.26 -26.79 17.54
CA LYS A 73 -10.76 -25.48 17.98
C LYS A 73 -9.82 -24.87 19.02
N LYS A 74 -9.97 -23.57 19.27
CA LYS A 74 -9.26 -22.82 20.32
C LYS A 74 -7.74 -22.77 20.15
N ILE A 75 -7.25 -22.69 18.92
CA ILE A 75 -5.83 -22.44 18.67
C ILE A 75 -5.62 -20.92 18.70
N PRO A 76 -4.84 -20.35 19.62
CA PRO A 76 -4.56 -18.91 19.61
C PRO A 76 -3.95 -18.49 18.25
N ARG A 77 -4.38 -17.34 17.70
CA ARG A 77 -3.88 -16.82 16.41
C ARG A 77 -2.35 -16.78 16.35
N GLU A 78 -1.70 -16.34 17.42
CA GLU A 78 -0.24 -16.31 17.55
C GLU A 78 0.43 -17.69 17.38
N LYS A 79 -0.25 -18.78 17.76
CA LYS A 79 0.25 -20.17 17.67
C LYS A 79 -0.28 -20.91 16.44
N TYR A 80 -1.15 -20.28 15.65
CA TYR A 80 -1.79 -20.95 14.52
C TYR A 80 -0.79 -21.32 13.43
N VAL A 81 0.17 -20.42 13.15
CA VAL A 81 1.24 -20.67 12.17
C VAL A 81 2.11 -21.86 12.56
N ASP A 82 2.45 -22.01 13.83
CA ASP A 82 3.21 -23.18 14.28
C ASP A 82 2.33 -24.44 14.28
N HIS A 83 1.05 -24.33 14.62
CA HIS A 83 0.13 -25.45 14.50
C HIS A 83 0.05 -25.98 13.07
N ILE A 84 -0.13 -25.13 12.05
CA ILE A 84 -0.24 -25.59 10.65
C ILE A 84 1.06 -26.24 10.16
N LYS A 85 2.24 -25.80 10.61
CA LYS A 85 3.54 -26.40 10.23
C LYS A 85 3.65 -27.87 10.63
N PHE A 86 3.03 -28.25 11.75
CA PHE A 86 3.08 -29.60 12.33
C PHE A 86 1.75 -30.37 12.23
N CYS A 87 0.70 -29.76 11.67
CA CYS A 87 -0.60 -30.40 11.52
C CYS A 87 -0.56 -31.36 10.32
N SER A 88 -0.55 -32.67 10.58
CA SER A 88 -0.53 -33.70 9.54
C SER A 88 -1.75 -33.69 8.62
N LYS A 89 -2.89 -33.19 9.12
CA LYS A 89 -4.15 -33.10 8.35
C LYS A 89 -4.31 -31.77 7.61
N PHE A 90 -3.39 -30.83 7.77
CA PHE A 90 -3.47 -29.53 7.10
C PHE A 90 -3.05 -29.68 5.63
N LYS A 91 -3.92 -29.25 4.73
CA LYS A 91 -3.65 -29.21 3.29
C LYS A 91 -3.08 -27.84 2.97
N ALA A 92 -1.86 -27.81 2.44
CA ALA A 92 -1.23 -26.59 1.97
C ALA A 92 -1.54 -26.38 0.49
N PRO A 93 -1.72 -25.12 0.05
CA PRO A 93 -1.84 -24.83 -1.38
C PRO A 93 -0.57 -25.24 -2.11
N CYS A 94 -0.71 -25.69 -3.36
CA CYS A 94 0.41 -25.97 -4.24
C CYS A 94 1.32 -24.73 -4.38
N ARG A 95 2.63 -24.94 -4.57
CA ARG A 95 3.60 -23.83 -4.78
C ARG A 95 3.29 -23.00 -6.02
N PHE A 96 2.61 -23.59 -6.99
CA PHE A 96 2.12 -22.93 -8.21
C PHE A 96 0.76 -22.22 -8.03
N HIS A 97 0.24 -22.12 -6.81
CA HIS A 97 -1.02 -21.40 -6.54
C HIS A 97 -0.98 -19.94 -6.99
N VAL A 98 0.16 -19.27 -6.81
CA VAL A 98 0.36 -17.87 -7.24
C VAL A 98 0.27 -17.67 -8.76
N VAL A 99 0.48 -18.72 -9.55
CA VAL A 99 0.35 -18.69 -11.02
C VAL A 99 -0.93 -19.38 -11.51
N GLY A 100 -1.81 -19.83 -10.61
CA GLY A 100 -3.15 -20.34 -10.95
C GLY A 100 -3.44 -21.81 -10.64
N CYS A 101 -2.62 -22.49 -9.83
CA CYS A 101 -2.96 -23.86 -9.37
C CYS A 101 -3.83 -23.82 -8.09
N ASP A 102 -5.10 -24.22 -8.20
CA ASP A 102 -6.04 -24.19 -7.06
C ASP A 102 -5.99 -25.43 -6.16
N THR A 103 -5.08 -26.38 -6.43
CA THR A 103 -5.04 -27.64 -5.70
C THR A 103 -4.38 -27.45 -4.33
N SER A 104 -5.11 -27.81 -3.27
CA SER A 104 -4.58 -27.90 -1.90
C SER A 104 -4.30 -29.35 -1.55
N VAL A 105 -3.04 -29.64 -1.20
CA VAL A 105 -2.54 -31.01 -0.98
C VAL A 105 -1.94 -31.15 0.41
N GLU A 106 -2.03 -32.36 0.96
CA GLU A 106 -1.35 -32.70 2.22
C GLU A 106 0.16 -32.54 2.04
N LYS A 107 0.85 -32.10 3.10
CA LYS A 107 2.29 -31.82 3.07
C LYS A 107 3.13 -33.00 2.54
N GLU A 108 2.72 -34.23 2.84
CA GLU A 108 3.41 -35.45 2.42
C GLU A 108 3.23 -35.75 0.92
N LYS A 109 2.09 -35.36 0.33
CA LYS A 109 1.72 -35.67 -1.06
C LYS A 109 2.03 -34.54 -2.04
N ILE A 110 2.62 -33.44 -1.57
CA ILE A 110 2.87 -32.26 -2.41
C ILE A 110 3.81 -32.59 -3.57
N HIS A 111 4.84 -33.40 -3.32
CA HIS A 111 5.79 -33.81 -4.35
C HIS A 111 5.15 -34.73 -5.41
N ASP A 112 4.24 -35.61 -4.99
CA ASP A 112 3.51 -36.48 -5.91
C ASP A 112 2.57 -35.67 -6.80
N HIS A 113 1.86 -34.68 -6.25
CA HIS A 113 1.07 -33.74 -7.02
C HIS A 113 1.92 -32.92 -8.00
N GLU A 114 3.06 -32.37 -7.55
CA GLU A 114 3.97 -31.61 -8.41
C GLU A 114 4.48 -32.45 -9.60
N ARG A 115 4.75 -33.74 -9.37
CA ARG A 115 5.16 -34.68 -10.41
C ARG A 115 4.03 -35.04 -11.36
N GLN A 116 2.81 -35.21 -10.86
CA GLN A 116 1.64 -35.56 -11.68
C GLN A 116 1.13 -34.38 -12.50
N CYS A 117 1.19 -33.17 -11.95
CA CYS A 117 0.69 -31.95 -12.57
C CYS A 117 1.80 -31.10 -13.21
N SER A 118 2.96 -31.69 -13.51
CA SER A 118 4.12 -30.94 -14.01
C SER A 118 3.83 -30.25 -15.34
N TYR A 119 3.03 -30.87 -16.22
CA TYR A 119 2.66 -30.31 -17.52
C TYR A 119 1.74 -29.10 -17.36
N GLU A 120 0.72 -29.18 -16.51
CA GLU A 120 -0.18 -28.08 -16.17
C GLU A 120 0.59 -26.92 -15.53
N HIS A 121 1.47 -27.22 -14.57
CA HIS A 121 2.31 -26.20 -13.93
C HIS A 121 3.22 -25.48 -14.93
N LEU A 122 3.81 -26.19 -15.89
CA LEU A 122 4.62 -25.58 -16.96
C LEU A 122 3.78 -24.67 -17.86
N ASN A 123 2.55 -25.05 -18.19
CA ASN A 123 1.65 -24.21 -18.98
C ASN A 123 1.21 -22.94 -18.22
N LEU A 124 0.93 -23.05 -16.92
CA LEU A 124 0.62 -21.90 -16.07
C LEU A 124 1.81 -20.92 -16.02
N LEU A 125 3.03 -21.45 -15.83
CA LEU A 125 4.25 -20.64 -15.88
C LEU A 125 4.44 -19.96 -17.24
N LEU A 126 4.24 -20.70 -18.34
CA LEU A 126 4.36 -20.14 -19.68
C LEU A 126 3.37 -19.01 -19.91
N HIS A 127 2.10 -19.20 -19.54
CA HIS A 127 1.08 -18.16 -19.67
C HIS A 127 1.39 -16.94 -18.80
N PHE A 128 1.87 -17.15 -17.57
CA PHE A 128 2.29 -16.07 -16.68
C PHE A 128 3.47 -15.27 -17.26
N ILE A 129 4.49 -15.95 -17.77
CA ILE A 129 5.66 -15.33 -18.42
C ILE A 129 5.24 -14.58 -19.69
N MET A 130 4.36 -15.15 -20.51
CA MET A 130 3.83 -14.47 -21.70
C MET A 130 3.04 -13.22 -21.32
N GLY A 131 2.24 -13.26 -20.25
CA GLY A 131 1.53 -12.09 -19.73
C GLY A 131 2.48 -10.98 -19.26
N ILE A 132 3.56 -11.35 -18.56
CA ILE A 132 4.63 -10.42 -18.20
C ILE A 132 5.30 -9.86 -19.45
N LYS A 133 5.64 -10.70 -20.43
CA LYS A 133 6.29 -10.28 -21.67
C LYS A 133 5.45 -9.24 -22.41
N VAL A 134 4.14 -9.46 -22.57
CA VAL A 134 3.24 -8.50 -23.21
C VAL A 134 3.16 -7.20 -22.42
N SER A 135 3.11 -7.30 -21.08
CA SER A 135 3.10 -6.13 -20.20
C SER A 135 4.42 -5.34 -20.31
N LEU A 136 5.57 -6.01 -20.44
CA LEU A 136 6.87 -5.37 -20.65
C LEU A 136 7.01 -4.77 -22.07
N GLU A 137 6.51 -5.45 -23.09
CA GLU A 137 6.48 -4.93 -24.47
C GLU A 137 5.58 -3.69 -24.58
N SER A 138 4.49 -3.64 -23.81
CA SER A 138 3.66 -2.43 -23.70
C SER A 138 4.35 -1.26 -22.99
N LEU A 139 5.42 -1.53 -22.22
CA LEU A 139 6.26 -0.55 -21.55
C LEU A 139 7.54 -0.21 -22.36
N GLN A 140 7.72 -0.80 -23.55
CA GLN A 140 8.86 -0.58 -24.46
C GLN A 140 8.65 0.65 -25.39
N PRO A 141 9.69 1.16 -26.08
CA PRO A 141 10.10 2.56 -26.13
C PRO A 141 9.35 3.44 -27.15
N GLN A 142 8.03 3.29 -27.30
CA GLN A 142 7.25 4.18 -28.17
C GLN A 142 7.35 5.66 -27.72
N SER A 143 7.44 5.90 -26.40
CA SER A 143 7.66 7.25 -25.87
C SER A 143 9.04 7.82 -26.21
N LEU A 144 10.07 6.97 -26.33
CA LEU A 144 11.43 7.37 -26.65
C LEU A 144 11.61 7.66 -28.14
N GLU A 145 10.98 6.86 -29.02
CA GLU A 145 10.95 7.11 -30.45
C GLU A 145 10.17 8.39 -30.79
N VAL A 146 9.01 8.59 -30.16
CA VAL A 146 8.21 9.82 -30.32
C VAL A 146 8.93 11.04 -29.74
N ALA A 147 9.63 10.90 -28.61
CA ALA A 147 10.46 11.98 -28.06
C ALA A 147 11.63 12.32 -28.98
N SER A 148 12.29 11.32 -29.58
CA SER A 148 13.37 11.53 -30.56
C SER A 148 12.88 12.28 -31.80
N GLN A 149 11.71 11.91 -32.35
CA GLN A 149 11.12 12.60 -33.50
C GLN A 149 10.75 14.05 -33.17
N LYS A 150 10.13 14.30 -32.00
CA LYS A 150 9.84 15.67 -31.55
C LYS A 150 11.09 16.51 -31.33
N LEU A 151 12.16 15.92 -30.80
CA LEU A 151 13.45 16.61 -30.64
C LEU A 151 14.00 17.05 -32.00
N GLN A 152 13.87 16.19 -33.02
CA GLN A 152 14.33 16.46 -34.37
C GLN A 152 13.49 17.55 -35.06
N GLU A 153 12.17 17.54 -34.89
CA GLU A 153 11.27 18.60 -35.37
C GLU A 153 11.56 19.95 -34.70
N LEU A 154 11.79 19.95 -33.38
CA LEU A 154 12.12 21.18 -32.65
C LEU A 154 13.46 21.76 -33.12
N HIS A 155 14.45 20.89 -33.35
CA HIS A 155 15.75 21.29 -33.86
C HIS A 155 15.67 21.87 -35.29
N GLN A 156 14.80 21.31 -36.14
CA GLN A 156 14.58 21.87 -37.47
C GLN A 156 13.87 23.23 -37.41
N SER A 157 12.87 23.35 -36.53
CA SER A 157 12.13 24.60 -36.32
C SER A 157 13.02 25.72 -35.78
N LEU A 158 13.96 25.40 -34.88
CA LEU A 158 14.96 26.35 -34.38
C LEU A 158 15.87 26.86 -35.50
N ARG A 159 16.37 25.97 -36.38
CA ARG A 159 17.18 26.37 -37.53
C ARG A 159 16.42 27.27 -38.50
N ASP A 160 15.16 26.96 -38.77
CA ASP A 160 14.32 27.79 -39.64
C ASP A 160 14.06 29.17 -39.03
N LEU A 161 13.92 29.25 -37.70
CA LEU A 161 13.75 30.52 -36.98
C LEU A 161 15.04 31.36 -36.99
N GLU A 162 16.19 30.74 -36.80
CA GLU A 162 17.51 31.39 -36.92
C GLU A 162 17.73 31.99 -38.32
N LEU A 163 17.35 31.25 -39.37
CA LEU A 163 17.40 31.76 -40.75
C LEU A 163 16.45 32.93 -40.97
N LYS A 164 15.22 32.88 -40.43
CA LYS A 164 14.26 33.99 -40.51
C LYS A 164 14.71 35.23 -39.74
N MET A 165 15.31 35.06 -38.56
CA MET A 165 15.91 36.17 -37.80
C MET A 165 17.07 36.81 -38.56
N SER A 166 17.89 36.01 -39.24
CA SER A 166 18.98 36.50 -40.07
C SER A 166 18.47 37.32 -41.28
N GLN A 167 17.32 36.96 -41.85
CA GLN A 167 16.68 37.72 -42.94
C GLN A 167 16.06 39.04 -42.46
N LEU A 168 15.51 39.08 -41.24
CA LEU A 168 14.95 40.30 -40.64
C LEU A 168 16.04 41.32 -40.24
N GLY A 169 17.28 40.87 -40.02
CA GLY A 169 18.43 41.74 -39.76
C GLY A 169 19.02 42.43 -41.00
N GLY A 170 18.53 42.12 -42.20
CA GLY A 170 19.15 42.49 -43.48
C GLY A 170 18.40 43.52 -44.34
N CYS A 171 17.49 44.33 -43.79
CA CYS A 171 16.73 45.31 -44.56
C CYS A 171 16.97 46.75 -44.09
N VAL A 172 18.03 47.39 -44.62
CA VAL A 172 18.10 48.85 -44.72
C VAL A 172 17.63 49.25 -46.12
N ALA A 173 16.52 50.00 -46.14
CA ALA A 173 16.07 50.97 -47.14
C ALA A 173 15.87 50.54 -48.61
N ALA A 174 14.61 50.52 -49.06
CA ALA A 174 14.11 51.38 -50.16
C ALA A 174 12.58 51.21 -50.36
N PRO A 175 11.81 52.26 -50.72
CA PRO A 175 10.35 52.20 -50.74
C PRO A 175 9.70 52.30 -52.14
N VAL A 176 8.46 51.77 -52.21
CA VAL A 176 7.31 52.01 -53.13
C VAL A 176 7.50 51.87 -54.65
N GLN A 177 6.77 50.94 -55.28
CA GLN A 177 5.69 51.17 -56.29
C GLN A 177 5.33 49.90 -57.08
N GLY A 178 4.01 49.67 -57.25
CA GLY A 178 3.45 49.31 -58.56
C GLY A 178 3.26 47.84 -58.94
N ALA A 179 1.99 47.40 -58.83
CA ALA A 179 1.24 46.67 -59.87
C ALA A 179 1.31 45.12 -60.00
N CYS A 180 0.09 44.60 -60.24
CA CYS A 180 -0.32 43.38 -60.95
C CYS A 180 -0.20 42.00 -60.25
N ALA A 181 -1.36 41.37 -60.09
CA ALA A 181 -1.54 39.94 -59.81
C ALA A 181 -0.95 39.07 -60.94
N PRO A 182 -0.71 37.77 -60.68
CA PRO A 182 -1.71 36.83 -61.14
C PRO A 182 -2.02 35.68 -60.17
N THR A 183 -3.26 35.24 -60.30
CA THR A 183 -3.90 34.03 -59.79
C THR A 183 -3.07 32.78 -60.09
N LEU A 184 -2.69 32.03 -59.05
CA LEU A 184 -2.39 30.60 -59.16
C LEU A 184 -3.29 29.83 -58.20
N THR A 185 -4.30 29.22 -58.80
CA THR A 185 -5.14 28.17 -58.23
C THR A 185 -4.29 26.96 -57.87
N THR A 186 -4.01 26.75 -56.58
CA THR A 186 -3.63 25.44 -56.04
C THR A 186 -4.85 24.83 -55.37
N SER A 187 -5.41 23.81 -56.00
CA SER A 187 -6.47 22.97 -55.47
C SER A 187 -6.03 22.28 -54.19
N PHE A 188 -6.41 22.83 -53.04
CA PHE A 188 -6.45 22.10 -51.78
C PHE A 188 -7.88 21.59 -51.60
N THR A 189 -8.08 20.30 -51.82
CA THR A 189 -9.26 19.59 -51.34
C THR A 189 -9.20 19.58 -49.80
N PRO A 190 -10.19 20.16 -49.08
CA PRO A 190 -10.22 20.05 -47.63
C PRO A 190 -10.62 18.61 -47.29
N LEU A 191 -9.77 17.92 -46.53
CA LEU A 191 -10.11 16.64 -45.92
C LEU A 191 -11.34 16.85 -44.99
N PRO A 192 -12.30 15.91 -44.89
CA PRO A 192 -13.58 16.18 -44.23
C PRO A 192 -13.40 16.53 -42.75
N SER A 193 -13.81 17.75 -42.38
CA SER A 193 -13.67 18.36 -41.04
C SER A 193 -14.29 17.55 -39.88
N ALA A 194 -15.11 16.54 -40.16
CA ALA A 194 -15.74 15.68 -39.15
C ALA A 194 -14.77 14.67 -38.51
N MET A 195 -13.81 14.13 -39.27
CA MET A 195 -12.82 13.18 -38.73
C MET A 195 -11.78 13.87 -37.83
N GLY A 196 -11.39 15.11 -38.17
CA GLY A 196 -10.44 15.90 -37.38
C GLY A 196 -11.00 16.27 -36.00
N ALA A 197 -12.27 16.69 -35.93
CA ALA A 197 -12.90 17.06 -34.66
C ALA A 197 -13.09 15.86 -33.72
N ALA A 198 -13.42 14.68 -34.26
CA ALA A 198 -13.54 13.46 -33.46
C ALA A 198 -12.18 13.00 -32.90
N LEU A 199 -11.11 13.11 -33.69
CA LEU A 199 -9.76 12.75 -33.25
C LEU A 199 -9.22 13.74 -32.20
N GLU A 200 -9.53 15.03 -32.34
CA GLU A 200 -9.17 16.08 -31.36
C GLU A 200 -9.84 15.85 -30.00
N LEU A 201 -11.13 15.47 -30.00
CA LEU A 201 -11.85 15.12 -28.77
C LEU A 201 -11.31 13.85 -28.11
N GLN A 202 -10.95 12.84 -28.92
CA GLN A 202 -10.31 11.62 -28.42
C GLN A 202 -8.95 11.93 -27.78
N LEU A 203 -8.14 12.79 -28.42
CA LEU A 203 -6.83 13.20 -27.91
C LEU A 203 -6.95 13.99 -26.59
N GLN A 204 -7.94 14.89 -26.48
CA GLN A 204 -8.21 15.62 -25.24
C GLN A 204 -8.68 14.70 -24.12
N SER A 205 -9.51 13.70 -24.42
CA SER A 205 -9.93 12.66 -23.48
C SER A 205 -8.74 11.86 -22.95
N GLU A 206 -7.87 11.37 -23.84
CA GLU A 206 -6.67 10.64 -23.42
C GLU A 206 -5.69 11.53 -22.63
N LYS A 207 -5.54 12.81 -23.00
CA LYS A 207 -4.72 13.77 -22.25
C LYS A 207 -5.19 13.97 -20.81
N THR A 208 -6.49 14.03 -20.58
CA THR A 208 -7.05 14.16 -19.22
C THR A 208 -6.87 12.89 -18.40
N LYS A 209 -7.02 11.70 -19.01
CA LYS A 209 -6.73 10.41 -18.36
C LYS A 209 -5.25 10.29 -17.96
N VAL A 210 -4.33 10.69 -18.85
CA VAL A 210 -2.89 10.69 -18.57
C VAL A 210 -2.57 11.63 -17.41
N ALA A 211 -3.17 12.82 -17.36
CA ALA A 211 -2.98 13.76 -16.26
C ALA A 211 -3.48 13.20 -14.91
N GLU A 212 -4.66 12.55 -14.89
CA GLU A 212 -5.19 11.91 -13.68
C GLU A 212 -4.36 10.71 -13.23
N LEU A 213 -3.88 9.88 -14.17
CA LEU A 213 -2.96 8.78 -13.87
C LEU A 213 -1.65 9.29 -13.28
N SER A 214 -1.07 10.35 -13.87
CA SER A 214 0.15 10.98 -13.36
C SER A 214 -0.05 11.51 -11.94
N ARG A 215 -1.19 12.15 -11.64
CA ARG A 215 -1.54 12.60 -10.28
C ARG A 215 -1.62 11.43 -9.29
N ARG A 216 -2.23 10.31 -9.69
CA ARG A 216 -2.34 9.10 -8.86
C ARG A 216 -0.97 8.45 -8.61
N CYS A 217 -0.10 8.41 -9.62
CA CYS A 217 1.27 7.92 -9.46
C CYS A 217 2.04 8.77 -8.44
N GLN A 218 1.96 10.10 -8.52
CA GLN A 218 2.60 10.99 -7.53
C GLN A 218 2.05 10.77 -6.12
N GLU A 219 0.73 10.59 -5.98
CA GLU A 219 0.12 10.30 -4.68
C GLU A 219 0.59 8.96 -4.11
N LEU A 220 0.74 7.94 -4.97
CA LEU A 220 1.27 6.64 -4.58
C LEU A 220 2.74 6.71 -4.20
N GLU A 221 3.57 7.45 -4.93
CA GLU A 221 4.99 7.66 -4.61
C GLU A 221 5.16 8.32 -3.23
N LEU A 222 4.34 9.33 -2.92
CA LEU A 222 4.35 9.96 -1.60
C LEU A 222 3.92 8.98 -0.49
N LYS A 223 2.92 8.13 -0.75
CA LYS A 223 2.50 7.08 0.19
C LYS A 223 3.61 6.05 0.41
N VAL A 224 4.26 5.59 -0.66
CA VAL A 224 5.39 4.65 -0.59
C VAL A 224 6.52 5.24 0.23
N SER A 225 6.94 6.47 -0.05
CA SER A 225 7.97 7.16 0.73
C SER A 225 7.60 7.28 2.21
N THR A 226 6.33 7.54 2.52
CA THR A 226 5.85 7.58 3.91
C THR A 226 5.95 6.22 4.58
N PHE A 227 5.55 5.14 3.90
CA PHE A 227 5.65 3.78 4.44
C PHE A 227 7.11 3.35 4.62
N GLU A 228 7.99 3.67 3.68
CA GLU A 228 9.43 3.41 3.80
C GLU A 228 10.01 4.08 5.05
N ASN A 229 9.66 5.34 5.30
CA ASN A 229 10.09 6.06 6.50
C ASN A 229 9.58 5.40 7.79
N ILE A 230 8.31 5.01 7.83
CA ILE A 230 7.72 4.30 8.98
C ILE A 230 8.45 2.97 9.23
N VAL A 231 8.67 2.18 8.18
CA VAL A 231 9.38 0.90 8.26
C VAL A 231 10.80 1.11 8.77
N CYS A 232 11.52 2.13 8.29
CA CYS A 232 12.86 2.47 8.78
C CYS A 232 12.87 2.79 10.29
N VAL A 233 11.91 3.60 10.77
CA VAL A 233 11.83 3.94 12.19
C VAL A 233 11.49 2.70 13.03
N LEU A 234 10.50 1.92 12.62
CA LEU A 234 10.12 0.69 13.31
C LEU A 234 11.25 -0.35 13.33
N ASN A 235 12.00 -0.49 12.24
CA ASN A 235 13.14 -1.39 12.20
C ASN A 235 14.23 -0.95 13.20
N ARG A 236 14.51 0.34 13.28
CA ARG A 236 15.46 0.89 14.26
C ARG A 236 14.99 0.72 15.71
N GLU A 237 13.69 0.86 15.97
CA GLU A 237 13.11 0.61 17.30
C GLU A 237 13.16 -0.88 17.66
N MET A 238 12.89 -1.77 16.69
CA MET A 238 13.00 -3.21 16.86
C MET A 238 14.44 -3.62 17.21
N GLU A 239 15.44 -3.10 16.49
CA GLU A 239 16.85 -3.37 16.77
C GLU A 239 17.26 -2.90 18.17
N ARG A 240 16.82 -1.70 18.58
CA ARG A 240 17.05 -1.20 19.95
C ARG A 240 16.38 -2.08 21.02
N SER A 241 15.15 -2.53 20.76
CA SER A 241 14.43 -3.43 21.67
C SER A 241 15.14 -4.78 21.78
N CYS A 242 15.60 -5.34 20.66
CA CYS A 242 16.34 -6.59 20.59
C CYS A 242 17.62 -6.53 21.43
N THR A 243 18.45 -5.50 21.23
CA THR A 243 19.70 -5.32 22.01
C THR A 243 19.45 -5.17 23.51
N THR A 244 18.38 -4.46 23.90
CA THR A 244 17.97 -4.30 25.30
C THR A 244 17.51 -5.64 25.90
N MET A 245 16.72 -6.40 25.16
CA MET A 245 16.24 -7.73 25.55
C MET A 245 17.40 -8.71 25.72
N GLU A 246 18.39 -8.69 24.82
CA GLU A 246 19.59 -9.52 24.95
C GLU A 246 20.42 -9.16 26.19
N ALA A 247 20.56 -7.87 26.51
CA ALA A 247 21.25 -7.44 27.72
C ALA A 247 20.53 -7.93 28.98
N TYR A 248 19.19 -7.83 29.01
CA TYR A 248 18.38 -8.36 30.10
C TYR A 248 18.53 -9.89 30.25
N ASN A 249 18.47 -10.64 29.15
CA ASN A 249 18.65 -12.09 29.17
C ASN A 249 20.05 -12.50 29.64
N ARG A 250 21.10 -11.77 29.24
CA ARG A 250 22.47 -11.98 29.74
C ARG A 250 22.53 -11.75 31.25
N GLN A 251 21.94 -10.67 31.73
CA GLN A 251 21.90 -10.34 33.16
C GLN A 251 21.13 -11.40 33.96
N HIS A 252 19.96 -11.81 33.49
CA HIS A 252 19.16 -12.86 34.13
C HIS A 252 19.94 -14.17 34.28
N ARG A 253 20.71 -14.58 33.26
CA ARG A 253 21.56 -15.78 33.36
C ARG A 253 22.61 -15.64 34.46
N LEU A 254 23.31 -14.50 34.53
CA LEU A 254 24.30 -14.25 35.58
C LEU A 254 23.68 -14.26 36.97
N ASP A 255 22.48 -13.71 37.12
CA ASP A 255 21.80 -13.69 38.41
C ASP A 255 21.28 -15.08 38.80
N GLN A 256 20.85 -15.89 37.83
CA GLN A 256 20.50 -17.30 38.05
C GLN A 256 21.72 -18.12 38.52
N ASP A 257 22.88 -17.96 37.87
CA ASP A 257 24.13 -18.62 38.27
C ASP A 257 24.55 -18.22 39.69
N LYS A 258 24.43 -16.92 40.03
CA LYS A 258 24.72 -16.44 41.40
C LYS A 258 23.77 -17.05 42.43
N ILE A 259 22.47 -17.13 42.12
CA ILE A 259 21.48 -17.75 43.00
C ILE A 259 21.84 -19.22 43.23
N GLU A 260 22.22 -19.95 42.19
CA GLU A 260 22.64 -21.35 42.29
C GLU A 260 23.89 -21.51 43.15
N ILE A 261 24.91 -20.66 42.95
CA ILE A 261 26.12 -20.66 43.78
C ILE A 261 25.79 -20.37 45.26
N LEU A 262 24.93 -19.39 45.54
CA LEU A 262 24.52 -19.06 46.90
C LEU A 262 23.74 -20.22 47.54
N ASN A 263 22.82 -20.84 46.80
CA ASN A 263 22.04 -21.97 47.29
C ASN A 263 22.96 -23.16 47.65
N ASN A 264 23.93 -23.47 46.79
CA ASN A 264 24.93 -24.52 47.04
C ASN A 264 25.84 -24.22 48.24
N LYS A 265 26.05 -22.95 48.60
CA LYS A 265 26.80 -22.55 49.81
C LYS A 265 25.96 -22.62 51.08
N VAL A 266 24.64 -22.40 50.99
CA VAL A 266 23.72 -22.51 52.13
C VAL A 266 23.41 -23.97 52.47
N LEU A 267 23.44 -24.86 51.48
CA LEU A 267 23.19 -26.30 51.63
C LEU A 267 24.41 -27.11 52.10
N LYS A 268 25.58 -26.49 52.29
CA LYS A 268 26.80 -27.08 52.86
C LYS A 268 27.11 -26.47 54.21
#